data_AF-A0A252F638-F1
#
_entry.id   AF-A0A252F638-F1
#
_cell.length_a   1.000
_cell.length_b   1.000
_cell.length_c   1.000
_cell.angle_alpha   90.00
_cell.angle_beta   90.00
_cell.angle_gamma   90.00
#
_symmetry.space_group_name_H-M   'P 1'
#
loop_
_entity.id
_entity.type
_entity.pdbx_description
1 polymer ?
#
loop_
_entity_poly.entity_id
_entity_poly.type
_entity_poly.pdbx_seq_one_letter_code
_entity_poly.pdbx_strand_id
1 'polypeptide(L)'
;MRSDIHSETELLEQKTEEEEQEKETLENREIILRTALGQLEEDIQVSGILEKTFESVEKDRQGVLKKLEEFREYVQSLHFQMKETVDETQRSWKTIQELKELDEDVSESEGILLDRMVLLEETHKQLEDVAVRLGMQLDAMECSFETDVSGRKVSQHMKPRHTIGDLIAGIFGKKERQESGKEKQENQRKIQDFSGFVVAEMRPGQWNIIGGTGFEAYSAYDKNIDQYTVDGTGYENDVVQMVDINSIEGIYLWQDDIDNPERFWSQHHSEGTKESFVEIASHIPEVQEQLNCGVPLYKLLENERLGACASLYFDPLRSNAPTLLQGDGFYVFQSNGRHRVLAAKELGYSFPVRITGRLIKKD
;
A
#
# COMPACT_ATOMS: atom_id res chain seq x y z
N MET A 1 80.62 53.65 23.81
CA MET A 1 79.44 54.53 23.66
C MET A 1 78.77 54.41 22.30
N ARG A 2 79.40 54.75 21.15
CA ARG A 2 78.77 54.53 19.81
C ARG A 2 78.59 53.04 19.44
N SER A 3 79.52 52.17 19.85
CA SER A 3 79.45 50.72 19.60
C SER A 3 78.37 50.02 20.44
N ASP A 4 78.14 50.49 21.66
CA ASP A 4 77.19 49.86 22.61
C ASP A 4 75.74 50.17 22.21
N ILE A 5 75.48 51.41 21.77
CA ILE A 5 74.16 51.84 21.28
C ILE A 5 73.77 51.03 20.03
N HIS A 6 74.72 50.74 19.14
CA HIS A 6 74.42 49.99 17.91
C HIS A 6 74.06 48.53 18.20
N SER A 7 74.75 47.89 19.16
CA SER A 7 74.44 46.53 19.61
C SER A 7 73.10 46.44 20.33
N GLU A 8 72.72 47.45 21.11
CA GLU A 8 71.39 47.49 21.76
C GLU A 8 70.26 47.70 20.74
N THR A 9 70.46 48.52 19.70
CA THR A 9 69.46 48.71 18.65
C THR A 9 69.22 47.44 17.82
N GLU A 10 70.28 46.70 17.49
CA GLU A 10 70.16 45.44 16.73
C GLU A 10 69.42 44.36 17.54
N LEU A 11 69.69 44.27 18.86
CA LEU A 11 68.97 43.37 19.76
C LEU A 11 67.48 43.73 19.92
N LEU A 12 67.17 45.03 19.87
CA LEU A 12 65.79 45.54 19.92
C LEU A 12 65.03 45.23 18.63
N GLU A 13 65.67 45.40 17.46
CA GLU A 13 65.08 45.04 16.17
C GLU A 13 64.76 43.54 16.12
N GLN A 14 65.71 42.69 16.52
CA GLN A 14 65.53 41.24 16.55
C GLN A 14 64.38 40.81 17.48
N LYS A 15 64.30 41.39 18.68
CA LYS A 15 63.18 41.15 19.60
C LYS A 15 61.84 41.65 19.06
N THR A 16 61.85 42.76 18.31
CA THR A 16 60.63 43.30 17.73
C THR A 16 60.10 42.38 16.62
N GLU A 17 60.99 41.83 15.78
CA GLU A 17 60.62 40.83 14.77
C GLU A 17 60.12 39.52 15.40
N GLU A 18 60.74 39.05 16.49
CA GLU A 18 60.26 37.86 17.22
C GLU A 18 58.86 38.08 17.79
N GLU A 19 58.60 39.22 18.41
CA GLU A 19 57.29 39.59 18.96
C GLU A 19 56.23 39.79 17.86
N GLU A 20 56.61 40.32 16.68
CA GLU A 20 55.71 40.43 15.52
C GLU A 20 55.32 39.05 14.97
N GLN A 21 56.29 38.11 14.86
CA GLN A 21 55.99 36.74 14.47
C GLN A 21 55.10 36.04 15.49
N GLU A 22 55.38 36.18 16.79
CA GLU A 22 54.54 35.60 17.84
C GLU A 22 53.11 36.15 17.77
N LYS A 23 52.96 37.47 17.58
CA LYS A 23 51.66 38.11 17.37
C LYS A 23 50.91 37.53 16.17
N GLU A 24 51.55 37.38 15.01
CA GLU A 24 50.91 36.81 13.82
C GLU A 24 50.45 35.36 14.07
N THR A 25 51.25 34.55 14.78
CA THR A 25 50.85 33.18 15.13
C THR A 25 49.65 33.14 16.09
N LEU A 26 49.59 34.07 17.05
CA LEU A 26 48.46 34.18 17.97
C LEU A 26 47.18 34.63 17.27
N GLU A 27 47.27 35.60 16.36
CA GLU A 27 46.13 36.06 15.55
C GLU A 27 45.58 34.93 14.66
N ASN A 28 46.46 34.18 14.00
CA ASN A 28 46.07 33.01 13.21
C ASN A 28 45.39 31.94 14.07
N ARG A 29 45.93 31.67 15.26
CA ARG A 29 45.33 30.71 16.20
C ARG A 29 43.97 31.19 16.72
N GLU A 30 43.80 32.48 16.97
CA GLU A 30 42.53 33.06 17.35
C GLU A 30 41.47 32.89 16.26
N ILE A 31 41.82 33.12 14.99
CA ILE A 31 40.91 32.90 13.86
C ILE A 31 40.44 31.45 13.81
N ILE A 32 41.37 30.49 13.90
CA ILE A 32 41.05 29.05 13.88
C ILE A 32 40.11 28.68 15.04
N LEU A 33 40.38 29.18 16.25
CA LEU A 33 39.55 28.90 17.42
C LEU A 33 38.15 29.50 17.30
N ARG A 34 38.03 30.72 16.77
CA ARG A 34 36.72 31.35 16.51
C ARG A 34 35.91 30.58 15.48
N THR A 35 36.55 30.10 14.41
CA THR A 35 35.89 29.25 13.40
C THR A 35 35.41 27.93 14.01
N ALA A 36 36.25 27.26 14.81
CA ALA A 36 35.88 26.01 15.47
C ALA A 36 34.71 26.19 16.46
N LEU A 37 34.68 27.30 17.21
CA LEU A 37 33.56 27.64 18.10
C LEU A 37 32.26 27.83 17.33
N GLY A 38 32.30 28.54 16.20
CA GLY A 38 31.12 28.71 15.34
C GLY A 38 30.56 27.39 14.83
N GLN A 39 31.43 26.47 14.40
CA GLN A 39 31.02 25.12 13.98
C GLN A 39 30.37 24.33 15.12
N LEU A 40 30.93 24.40 16.33
CA LEU A 40 30.35 23.73 17.50
C LEU A 40 28.99 24.33 17.90
N GLU A 41 28.79 25.64 17.73
CA GLU A 41 27.49 26.27 17.95
C GLU A 41 26.44 25.78 16.94
N GLU A 42 26.81 25.64 15.67
CA GLU A 42 25.96 25.04 14.64
C GLU A 42 25.61 23.58 14.97
N ASP A 43 26.59 22.78 15.38
CA ASP A 43 26.39 21.38 15.78
C ASP A 43 25.42 21.26 16.97
N ILE A 44 25.53 22.15 17.96
CA ILE A 44 24.59 22.21 19.10
C ILE A 44 23.17 22.52 18.63
N GLN A 45 23.00 23.45 17.67
CA GLN A 45 21.69 23.76 17.11
C GLN A 45 21.09 22.56 16.35
N VAL A 46 21.91 21.87 15.54
CA VAL A 46 21.49 20.66 14.83
C VAL A 46 21.08 19.57 15.82
N SER A 47 21.86 19.36 16.89
CA SER A 47 21.52 18.40 17.95
C SER A 47 20.15 18.71 18.57
N GLY A 48 19.86 19.97 18.88
CA GLY A 48 18.57 20.38 19.42
C GLY A 48 17.39 20.17 18.47
N ILE A 49 17.60 20.30 17.15
CA ILE A 49 16.58 19.98 16.13
C ILE A 49 16.34 18.46 16.06
N LEU A 50 17.42 17.67 16.12
CA LEU A 50 17.34 16.22 16.10
C LEU A 50 16.60 15.67 17.34
N GLU A 51 16.88 16.22 18.53
CA GLU A 51 16.16 15.85 19.75
C GLU A 51 14.65 16.08 19.64
N LYS A 52 14.23 17.25 19.14
CA LYS A 52 12.80 17.55 18.94
C LYS A 52 12.16 16.63 17.91
N THR A 53 12.90 16.31 16.85
CA THR A 53 12.44 15.40 15.80
C THR A 53 12.27 13.98 16.35
N PHE A 54 13.23 13.53 17.18
CA PHE A 54 13.17 12.26 17.88
C PHE A 54 11.96 12.18 18.81
N GLU A 55 11.71 13.22 19.62
CA GLU A 55 10.52 13.30 20.47
C GLU A 55 9.21 13.24 19.67
N SER A 56 9.14 13.92 18.53
CA SER A 56 7.97 13.88 17.63
C SER A 56 7.75 12.48 17.07
N VAL A 57 8.80 11.83 16.57
CA VAL A 57 8.74 10.47 16.02
C VAL A 57 8.31 9.47 17.10
N GLU A 58 8.80 9.61 18.33
CA GLU A 58 8.44 8.74 19.44
C GLU A 58 6.94 8.90 19.82
N LYS A 59 6.43 10.13 19.78
CA LYS A 59 5.00 10.40 19.97
C LYS A 59 4.15 9.78 18.86
N ASP A 60 4.57 9.92 17.60
CA ASP A 60 3.87 9.34 16.46
C ASP A 60 3.87 7.80 16.54
N ARG A 61 5.01 7.20 16.93
CA ARG A 61 5.14 5.76 17.17
C ARG A 61 4.16 5.27 18.23
N GLN A 62 4.05 5.97 19.35
CA GLN A 62 3.08 5.65 20.40
C GLN A 62 1.63 5.77 19.90
N GLY A 63 1.34 6.78 19.07
CA GLY A 63 0.03 6.95 18.43
C GLY A 63 -0.34 5.79 17.51
N VAL A 64 0.61 5.30 16.69
CA VAL A 64 0.40 4.14 15.82
C VAL A 64 0.19 2.87 16.62
N LEU A 65 0.99 2.64 17.67
CA LEU A 65 0.83 1.46 18.54
C LEU A 65 -0.55 1.42 19.22
N LYS A 66 -1.05 2.58 19.68
CA LYS A 66 -2.40 2.66 20.26
C LYS A 66 -3.48 2.28 19.24
N LYS A 67 -3.40 2.80 18.02
CA LYS A 67 -4.36 2.46 16.94
C LYS A 67 -4.30 0.98 16.56
N LEU A 68 -3.10 0.39 16.54
CA LEU A 68 -2.95 -1.03 16.30
C LEU A 68 -3.69 -1.85 17.36
N GLU A 69 -3.57 -1.49 18.64
CA GLU A 69 -4.29 -2.16 19.72
C GLU A 69 -5.81 -2.02 19.57
N GLU A 70 -6.31 -0.81 19.29
CA GLU A 70 -7.73 -0.56 19.02
C GLU A 70 -8.25 -1.43 17.86
N PHE A 71 -7.46 -1.63 16.80
CA PHE A 71 -7.83 -2.54 15.71
C PHE A 71 -7.81 -4.01 16.12
N ARG A 72 -6.88 -4.44 16.97
CA ARG A 72 -6.87 -5.82 17.49
C ARG A 72 -8.13 -6.11 18.28
N GLU A 73 -8.52 -5.21 19.18
CA GLU A 73 -9.76 -5.33 19.97
C GLU A 73 -10.99 -5.39 19.07
N TYR A 74 -11.03 -4.57 18.02
CA TYR A 74 -12.13 -4.57 17.05
C TYR A 74 -12.24 -5.90 16.27
N VAL A 75 -11.12 -6.44 15.80
CA VAL A 75 -11.08 -7.74 15.10
C VAL A 75 -11.54 -8.88 16.00
N GLN A 76 -11.15 -8.86 17.28
CA GLN A 76 -11.64 -9.84 18.27
C GLN A 76 -13.15 -9.73 18.50
N SER A 77 -13.67 -8.51 18.60
CA SER A 77 -15.11 -8.29 18.74
C SER A 77 -15.89 -8.82 17.53
N LEU A 78 -15.40 -8.58 16.31
CA LEU A 78 -16.01 -9.13 15.09
C LEU A 78 -15.94 -10.66 15.05
N HIS A 79 -14.82 -11.26 15.44
CA HIS A 79 -14.69 -12.72 15.51
C HIS A 79 -15.70 -13.34 16.49
N PHE A 80 -15.93 -12.68 17.63
CA PHE A 80 -16.93 -13.10 18.60
C PHE A 80 -18.36 -13.04 18.04
N GLN A 81 -18.75 -11.91 17.42
CA GLN A 81 -20.08 -11.78 16.80
C GLN A 81 -20.31 -12.81 15.70
N MET A 82 -19.26 -13.11 14.92
CA MET A 82 -19.36 -14.11 13.86
C MET A 82 -19.48 -15.53 14.43
N LYS A 83 -18.82 -15.84 15.56
CA LYS A 83 -19.05 -17.11 16.28
C LYS A 83 -20.51 -17.24 16.74
N GLU A 84 -21.09 -16.19 17.31
CA GLU A 84 -22.52 -16.18 17.68
C GLU A 84 -23.43 -16.43 16.47
N THR A 85 -23.11 -15.80 15.33
CA THR A 85 -23.88 -15.96 14.08
C THR A 85 -23.79 -17.37 13.51
N VAL A 86 -22.63 -18.02 13.63
CA VAL A 86 -22.42 -19.43 13.27
C VAL A 86 -23.25 -20.34 14.16
N ASP A 87 -23.23 -20.13 15.48
CA ASP A 87 -24.02 -20.91 16.45
C ASP A 87 -25.52 -20.79 16.18
N GLU A 88 -26.01 -19.58 15.86
CA GLU A 88 -27.40 -19.36 15.46
C GLU A 88 -27.75 -20.10 14.18
N THR A 89 -26.90 -20.00 13.16
CA THR A 89 -27.09 -20.69 11.87
C THR A 89 -27.14 -22.20 12.08
N GLN A 90 -26.32 -22.74 12.99
CA GLN A 90 -26.32 -24.16 13.34
C GLN A 90 -27.62 -24.59 14.06
N ARG A 91 -28.16 -23.74 14.94
CA ARG A 91 -29.47 -24.00 15.57
C ARG A 91 -30.59 -23.99 14.54
N SER A 92 -30.61 -23.00 13.65
CA SER A 92 -31.60 -22.91 12.56
C SER A 92 -31.53 -24.14 11.64
N TRP A 93 -30.33 -24.63 11.34
CA TRP A 93 -30.16 -25.83 10.52
C TRP A 93 -30.80 -27.05 11.16
N LYS A 94 -30.59 -27.26 12.46
CA LYS A 94 -31.21 -28.38 13.20
C LYS A 94 -32.73 -28.33 13.14
N THR A 95 -33.31 -27.15 13.38
CA THR A 95 -34.77 -26.96 13.30
C THR A 95 -35.31 -27.24 11.89
N ILE A 96 -34.59 -26.84 10.84
CA ILE A 96 -34.99 -27.15 9.47
C ILE A 96 -34.96 -28.65 9.18
N GLN A 97 -33.94 -29.37 9.69
CA GLN A 97 -33.89 -30.83 9.54
C GLN A 97 -35.07 -31.51 10.25
N GLU A 98 -35.45 -31.06 11.45
CA GLU A 98 -36.64 -31.56 12.16
C GLU A 98 -37.94 -31.32 11.36
N LEU A 99 -38.08 -30.15 10.72
CA LEU A 99 -39.24 -29.84 9.87
C LEU A 99 -39.26 -30.70 8.60
N LYS A 100 -38.09 -30.97 8.01
CA LYS A 100 -37.93 -31.85 6.87
C LYS A 100 -38.35 -33.30 7.18
N GLU A 101 -38.04 -33.77 8.39
CA GLU A 101 -38.51 -35.09 8.87
C GLU A 101 -40.03 -35.16 9.01
N LEU A 102 -40.70 -34.02 9.16
CA LEU A 102 -42.16 -33.89 9.19
C LEU A 102 -42.79 -33.72 7.80
N ASP A 103 -42.01 -33.87 6.72
CA ASP A 103 -42.44 -33.73 5.32
C ASP A 103 -42.88 -32.30 4.95
N GLU A 104 -42.43 -31.30 5.70
CA GLU A 104 -42.61 -29.88 5.35
C GLU A 104 -41.64 -29.48 4.23
N ASP A 105 -42.11 -28.64 3.29
CA ASP A 105 -41.24 -28.08 2.25
C ASP A 105 -40.35 -26.99 2.85
N VAL A 106 -39.09 -27.34 3.08
CA VAL A 106 -38.07 -26.45 3.64
C VAL A 106 -37.03 -26.01 2.60
N SER A 107 -37.26 -26.27 1.31
CA SER A 107 -36.26 -26.08 0.24
C SER A 107 -35.74 -24.64 0.18
N GLU A 108 -36.61 -23.65 0.36
CA GLU A 108 -36.24 -22.23 0.40
C GLU A 108 -35.41 -21.89 1.64
N SER A 109 -35.77 -22.43 2.81
CA SER A 109 -35.07 -22.17 4.06
C SER A 109 -33.70 -22.86 4.11
N GLU A 110 -33.56 -24.06 3.53
CA GLU A 110 -32.27 -24.73 3.32
C GLU A 110 -31.35 -23.90 2.41
N GLY A 111 -31.89 -23.35 1.31
CA GLY A 111 -31.14 -22.46 0.40
C GLY A 111 -30.60 -21.22 1.11
N ILE A 112 -31.44 -20.53 1.89
CA ILE A 112 -31.05 -19.34 2.64
C ILE A 112 -29.94 -19.65 3.66
N LEU A 113 -30.03 -20.77 4.38
CA LEU A 113 -28.99 -21.14 5.34
C LEU A 113 -27.67 -21.52 4.66
N LEU A 114 -27.72 -22.17 3.50
CA LEU A 114 -26.52 -22.48 2.71
C LEU A 114 -25.82 -21.19 2.24
N ASP A 115 -26.56 -20.23 1.70
CA ASP A 115 -26.01 -18.94 1.28
C ASP A 115 -25.39 -18.19 2.46
N ARG A 116 -26.07 -18.19 3.63
CA ARG A 116 -25.55 -17.60 4.87
C ARG A 116 -24.26 -18.27 5.32
N MET A 117 -24.14 -19.60 5.20
CA MET A 117 -22.92 -20.33 5.57
C MET A 117 -21.74 -19.99 4.66
N VAL A 118 -21.97 -19.91 3.35
CA VAL A 118 -20.94 -19.50 2.37
C VAL A 118 -20.43 -18.10 2.69
N LEU A 119 -21.35 -17.16 2.99
CA LEU A 119 -21.00 -15.80 3.35
C LEU A 119 -20.19 -15.74 4.67
N LEU A 120 -20.57 -16.53 5.67
CA LEU A 120 -19.85 -16.62 6.94
C LEU A 120 -18.43 -17.17 6.77
N GLU A 121 -18.23 -18.16 5.91
CA GLU A 121 -16.90 -18.71 5.61
C GLU A 121 -16.01 -17.67 4.88
N GLU A 122 -16.55 -16.99 3.89
CA GLU A 122 -15.83 -15.94 3.17
C GLU A 122 -15.44 -14.78 4.11
N THR A 123 -16.37 -14.35 4.96
CA THR A 123 -16.13 -13.30 5.96
C THR A 123 -15.09 -13.75 6.99
N HIS A 124 -15.12 -15.03 7.42
CA HIS A 124 -14.13 -15.57 8.33
C HIS A 124 -12.72 -15.55 7.75
N LYS A 125 -12.58 -15.96 6.49
CA LYS A 125 -11.29 -15.95 5.79
C LYS A 125 -10.74 -14.54 5.62
N GLN A 126 -11.60 -13.55 5.32
CA GLN A 126 -11.20 -12.15 5.27
C GLN A 126 -10.73 -11.64 6.64
N LEU A 127 -11.44 -12.00 7.71
CA LEU A 127 -11.09 -11.61 9.07
C LEU A 127 -9.77 -12.27 9.53
N GLU A 128 -9.51 -13.53 9.15
CA GLU A 128 -8.24 -14.21 9.38
C GLU A 128 -7.07 -13.51 8.69
N ASP A 129 -7.23 -13.10 7.43
CA ASP A 129 -6.20 -12.37 6.70
C ASP A 129 -5.87 -11.02 7.35
N VAL A 130 -6.90 -10.30 7.84
CA VAL A 130 -6.71 -9.06 8.61
C VAL A 130 -6.01 -9.35 9.94
N ALA A 131 -6.39 -10.42 10.64
CA ALA A 131 -5.75 -10.82 11.89
C ALA A 131 -4.28 -11.19 11.71
N VAL A 132 -3.92 -11.91 10.63
CA VAL A 132 -2.53 -12.24 10.29
C VAL A 132 -1.72 -10.97 10.03
N ARG A 133 -2.27 -10.00 9.28
CA ARG A 133 -1.63 -8.69 9.05
C ARG A 133 -1.41 -7.89 10.33
N LEU A 134 -2.28 -8.08 11.32
CA LEU A 134 -2.11 -7.52 12.66
C LEU A 134 -1.20 -8.38 13.57
N GLY A 135 -0.69 -9.53 13.12
CA GLY A 135 0.10 -10.43 13.97
C GLY A 135 -0.72 -11.03 15.11
N MET A 136 -1.96 -11.42 14.81
CA MET A 136 -2.88 -12.11 15.71
C MET A 136 -3.13 -13.53 15.19
N GLN A 137 -3.54 -14.43 16.09
CA GLN A 137 -4.13 -15.71 15.73
C GLN A 137 -5.57 -15.73 16.23
N LEU A 138 -6.50 -16.06 15.34
CA LEU A 138 -7.90 -16.28 15.68
C LEU A 138 -8.12 -17.79 15.90
N ASP A 139 -9.02 -18.14 16.81
CA ASP A 139 -9.43 -19.54 16.95
C ASP A 139 -10.23 -19.97 15.71
N ALA A 140 -10.03 -21.22 15.31
CA ALA A 140 -10.85 -21.84 14.27
C ALA A 140 -12.34 -21.84 14.66
N MET A 141 -13.22 -21.58 13.70
CA MET A 141 -14.65 -21.81 13.85
C MET A 141 -14.96 -23.30 13.67
N GLU A 142 -15.37 -23.97 14.76
CA GLU A 142 -15.88 -25.33 14.67
C GLU A 142 -17.31 -25.31 14.15
N CYS A 143 -17.58 -26.02 13.05
CA CYS A 143 -18.93 -26.18 12.52
C CYS A 143 -19.19 -27.66 12.23
N SER A 144 -20.08 -28.28 13.00
CA SER A 144 -20.45 -29.68 12.83
C SER A 144 -21.88 -29.78 12.29
N PHE A 145 -22.00 -30.30 11.08
CA PHE A 145 -23.28 -30.61 10.46
C PHE A 145 -23.27 -32.07 9.99
N GLU A 146 -24.30 -32.82 10.35
CA GLU A 146 -24.55 -34.14 9.77
C GLU A 146 -25.46 -33.91 8.57
N THR A 147 -24.97 -34.20 7.36
CA THR A 147 -25.80 -34.22 6.16
C THR A 147 -25.97 -35.68 5.75
N ASP A 148 -27.18 -36.22 5.93
CA ASP A 148 -27.49 -37.60 5.54
C ASP A 148 -27.75 -37.66 4.02
N VAL A 149 -26.68 -37.57 3.23
CA VAL A 149 -26.73 -37.75 1.77
C VAL A 149 -26.38 -39.19 1.43
N SER A 150 -27.28 -40.10 1.77
CA SER A 150 -27.65 -41.31 1.03
C SER A 150 -28.03 -42.43 1.98
N GLY A 151 -29.26 -42.92 1.85
CA GLY A 151 -29.66 -44.18 2.46
C GLY A 151 -28.77 -45.33 1.97
N ARG A 152 -27.74 -45.67 2.76
CA ARG A 152 -27.07 -46.98 2.80
C ARG A 152 -26.28 -47.10 4.09
N LYS A 153 -26.71 -48.04 4.95
CA LYS A 153 -25.99 -48.50 6.15
C LYS A 153 -24.52 -48.77 5.84
N VAL A 154 -23.60 -48.08 6.54
CA VAL A 154 -22.24 -48.58 6.77
C VAL A 154 -21.85 -48.36 8.22
N SER A 155 -21.25 -49.42 8.75
CA SER A 155 -20.86 -49.68 10.13
C SER A 155 -19.90 -48.65 10.74
N GLN A 156 -20.04 -48.49 12.06
CA GLN A 156 -19.13 -47.86 13.02
C GLN A 156 -17.65 -47.92 12.65
N HIS A 157 -16.98 -46.76 12.62
CA HIS A 157 -15.63 -46.48 13.14
C HIS A 157 -15.39 -44.96 13.20
N MET A 158 -14.95 -44.44 14.35
CA MET A 158 -14.66 -43.01 14.58
C MET A 158 -13.52 -42.48 13.69
N LYS A 159 -13.69 -41.27 13.13
CA LYS A 159 -12.70 -40.20 12.75
C LYS A 159 -13.29 -39.27 11.67
N PRO A 160 -12.72 -38.06 11.40
CA PRO A 160 -12.31 -36.94 12.24
C PRO A 160 -13.31 -35.74 12.13
N ARG A 161 -13.13 -34.68 12.93
CA ARG A 161 -13.95 -33.46 12.89
C ARG A 161 -13.78 -32.73 11.54
N HIS A 162 -14.89 -32.39 10.89
CA HIS A 162 -14.94 -31.70 9.60
C HIS A 162 -14.90 -30.18 9.77
N THR A 163 -14.21 -29.49 8.86
CA THR A 163 -14.27 -28.03 8.67
C THR A 163 -15.45 -27.67 7.76
N ILE A 164 -15.89 -26.40 7.74
CA ILE A 164 -16.99 -25.95 6.85
C ILE A 164 -16.69 -26.30 5.38
N GLY A 165 -15.44 -26.15 4.95
CA GLY A 165 -14.98 -26.54 3.61
C GLY A 165 -15.10 -28.03 3.28
N ASP A 166 -14.97 -28.92 4.28
CA ASP A 166 -15.16 -30.37 4.09
C ASP A 166 -16.63 -30.72 3.84
N LEU A 167 -17.55 -29.93 4.41
CA LEU A 167 -18.99 -30.14 4.27
C LEU A 167 -19.48 -29.78 2.86
N ILE A 168 -18.97 -28.68 2.30
CA ILE A 168 -19.29 -28.21 0.94
C ILE A 168 -18.74 -29.20 -0.10
N ALA A 169 -17.54 -29.75 0.11
CA ALA A 169 -16.97 -30.77 -0.79
C ALA A 169 -17.80 -32.06 -0.84
N GLY A 170 -18.44 -32.45 0.28
CA GLY A 170 -19.35 -33.60 0.35
C GLY A 170 -20.66 -33.42 -0.40
N ILE A 171 -21.20 -32.20 -0.46
CA ILE A 171 -22.48 -31.87 -1.10
C ILE A 171 -22.32 -31.73 -2.63
N PHE A 172 -21.19 -31.17 -3.10
CA PHE A 172 -20.95 -30.91 -4.54
C PHE A 172 -20.21 -32.04 -5.27
N GLY A 173 -19.78 -33.09 -4.58
CA GLY A 173 -19.04 -34.22 -5.12
C GLY A 173 -19.87 -35.26 -5.88
N LYS A 174 -20.72 -34.85 -6.84
CA LYS A 174 -21.28 -35.70 -7.92
C LYS A 174 -22.17 -34.90 -8.87
N LYS A 175 -21.56 -34.18 -9.81
CA LYS A 175 -22.16 -33.97 -11.13
C LYS A 175 -21.15 -34.41 -12.18
N GLU A 176 -21.35 -35.63 -12.67
CA GLU A 176 -20.63 -36.18 -13.80
C GLU A 176 -20.78 -35.27 -15.02
N ARG A 177 -19.65 -35.05 -15.69
CA ARG A 177 -19.54 -34.51 -17.04
C ARG A 177 -20.47 -35.29 -17.98
N GLN A 178 -21.40 -34.58 -18.61
CA GLN A 178 -21.79 -34.91 -19.98
C GLN A 178 -21.24 -33.84 -20.91
N GLU A 179 -20.25 -34.25 -21.69
CA GLU A 179 -19.79 -33.53 -22.87
C GLU A 179 -20.89 -33.57 -23.94
N SER A 180 -21.44 -32.41 -24.27
CA SER A 180 -22.05 -32.20 -25.59
C SER A 180 -22.05 -30.71 -25.93
N GLY A 181 -21.40 -30.36 -27.05
CA GLY A 181 -21.60 -29.08 -27.73
C GLY A 181 -20.56 -28.02 -27.38
N LYS A 182 -19.55 -27.89 -28.25
CA LYS A 182 -18.67 -26.73 -28.30
C LYS A 182 -19.49 -25.47 -28.58
N GLU A 183 -19.55 -24.55 -27.63
CA GLU A 183 -19.59 -23.12 -27.89
C GLU A 183 -18.90 -22.39 -26.73
N LYS A 184 -17.92 -21.55 -27.07
CA LYS A 184 -17.11 -20.78 -26.14
C LYS A 184 -18.01 -19.83 -25.35
N GLN A 185 -18.30 -20.14 -24.09
CA GLN A 185 -18.74 -19.11 -23.14
C GLN A 185 -17.49 -18.40 -22.61
N GLU A 186 -17.17 -17.30 -23.28
CA GLU A 186 -16.34 -16.23 -22.77
C GLU A 186 -16.97 -15.75 -21.45
N ASN A 187 -16.24 -15.89 -20.33
CA ASN A 187 -16.64 -15.30 -19.04
C ASN A 187 -16.88 -13.81 -19.28
N GLN A 188 -18.14 -13.38 -19.34
CA GLN A 188 -18.49 -11.97 -19.42
C GLN A 188 -18.04 -11.31 -18.11
N ARG A 189 -16.92 -10.60 -18.14
CA ARG A 189 -16.46 -9.77 -17.02
C ARG A 189 -17.57 -8.77 -16.71
N LYS A 190 -17.94 -8.62 -15.42
CA LYS A 190 -18.80 -7.51 -15.02
C LYS A 190 -18.01 -6.23 -15.27
N ILE A 191 -18.53 -5.39 -16.17
CA ILE A 191 -17.94 -4.11 -16.52
C ILE A 191 -18.80 -3.02 -15.90
N GLN A 192 -18.17 -2.04 -15.25
CA GLN A 192 -18.84 -0.87 -14.70
C GLN A 192 -18.07 0.42 -15.08
N ASP A 193 -18.73 1.56 -14.92
CA ASP A 193 -18.07 2.86 -14.96
C ASP A 193 -17.70 3.29 -13.53
N PHE A 194 -16.49 3.80 -13.37
CA PHE A 194 -16.03 4.43 -12.15
C PHE A 194 -15.42 5.79 -12.50
N SER A 195 -16.14 6.88 -12.21
CA SER A 195 -15.64 8.24 -12.46
C SER A 195 -15.16 8.44 -13.91
N GLY A 196 -15.79 7.82 -14.92
CA GLY A 196 -15.36 7.89 -16.32
C GLY A 196 -14.26 6.90 -16.73
N PHE A 197 -13.84 6.02 -15.81
CA PHE A 197 -12.96 4.89 -16.11
C PHE A 197 -13.77 3.61 -16.25
N VAL A 198 -13.41 2.79 -17.23
CA VAL A 198 -13.95 1.44 -17.35
C VAL A 198 -13.28 0.56 -16.31
N VAL A 199 -14.07 -0.11 -15.47
CA VAL A 199 -13.59 -1.09 -14.50
C VAL A 199 -14.12 -2.48 -14.81
N ALA A 200 -13.35 -3.50 -14.47
CA ALA A 200 -13.79 -4.88 -14.53
C ALA A 200 -13.39 -5.66 -13.29
N GLU A 201 -14.28 -6.55 -12.87
CA GLU A 201 -14.01 -7.51 -11.80
C GLU A 201 -13.00 -8.56 -12.32
N MET A 202 -11.78 -8.53 -11.79
CA MET A 202 -10.69 -9.45 -12.17
C MET A 202 -10.73 -10.72 -11.31
N ARG A 203 -11.13 -10.58 -10.04
CA ARG A 203 -11.41 -11.64 -9.06
C ARG A 203 -12.63 -11.23 -8.24
N PRO A 204 -13.37 -12.16 -7.61
CA PRO A 204 -14.52 -11.81 -6.78
C PRO A 204 -14.18 -10.70 -5.78
N GLY A 205 -14.89 -9.57 -5.86
CA GLY A 205 -14.69 -8.40 -5.00
C GLY A 205 -13.47 -7.51 -5.32
N GLN A 206 -12.66 -7.87 -6.32
CA GLN A 206 -11.50 -7.09 -6.77
C GLN A 206 -11.76 -6.49 -8.16
N TRP A 207 -12.03 -5.19 -8.17
CA TRP A 207 -12.26 -4.41 -9.38
C TRP A 207 -10.99 -3.72 -9.81
N ASN A 208 -10.64 -3.81 -11.08
CA ASN A 208 -9.49 -3.09 -11.61
C ASN A 208 -9.93 -2.12 -12.69
N ILE A 209 -9.25 -0.99 -12.77
CA ILE A 209 -9.30 -0.09 -13.93
C ILE A 209 -8.73 -0.83 -15.13
N ILE A 210 -9.44 -0.82 -16.25
CA ILE A 210 -9.07 -1.51 -17.48
C ILE A 210 -8.97 -0.54 -18.66
N GLY A 211 -8.27 -0.96 -19.72
CA GLY A 211 -8.17 -0.20 -20.96
C GLY A 211 -6.89 0.63 -21.13
N GLY A 212 -5.90 0.45 -20.25
CA GLY A 212 -4.55 0.92 -20.53
C GLY A 212 -3.86 0.09 -21.62
N THR A 213 -2.74 0.61 -22.13
CA THR A 213 -1.96 -0.01 -23.22
C THR A 213 -1.28 -1.31 -22.78
N GLY A 214 -1.06 -1.50 -21.48
CA GLY A 214 -0.46 -2.70 -20.91
C GLY A 214 -1.48 -3.77 -20.49
N PHE A 215 -2.78 -3.51 -20.63
CA PHE A 215 -3.82 -4.31 -19.99
C PHE A 215 -3.83 -5.78 -20.43
N GLU A 216 -3.53 -6.07 -21.70
CA GLU A 216 -3.48 -7.46 -22.20
C GLU A 216 -2.35 -8.24 -21.52
N ALA A 217 -1.14 -7.67 -21.47
CA ALA A 217 0.01 -8.26 -20.81
C ALA A 217 -0.21 -8.37 -19.29
N TYR A 218 -0.75 -7.33 -18.66
CA TYR A 218 -1.13 -7.36 -17.24
C TYR A 218 -2.17 -8.44 -16.96
N SER A 219 -3.21 -8.58 -17.80
CA SER A 219 -4.23 -9.60 -17.61
C SER A 219 -3.68 -11.02 -17.78
N ALA A 220 -2.66 -11.22 -18.62
CA ALA A 220 -1.97 -12.50 -18.74
C ALA A 220 -1.13 -12.80 -17.49
N TYR A 221 -0.44 -11.79 -16.96
CA TYR A 221 0.28 -11.86 -15.69
C TYR A 221 -0.65 -12.18 -14.52
N ASP A 222 -1.75 -11.45 -14.35
CA ASP A 222 -2.65 -11.59 -13.19
C ASP A 222 -3.28 -13.00 -13.11
N LYS A 223 -3.62 -13.60 -14.26
CA LYS A 223 -4.11 -14.98 -14.36
C LYS A 223 -3.09 -16.04 -13.98
N ASN A 224 -1.80 -15.70 -14.03
CA ASN A 224 -0.68 -16.61 -13.77
C ASN A 224 0.24 -16.05 -12.68
N ILE A 225 -0.29 -15.26 -11.74
CA ILE A 225 0.51 -14.51 -10.76
C ILE A 225 1.41 -15.43 -9.93
N ASP A 226 0.98 -16.66 -9.70
CA ASP A 226 1.70 -17.73 -8.99
C ASP A 226 2.98 -18.17 -9.70
N GLN A 227 3.04 -17.99 -11.04
CA GLN A 227 4.23 -18.26 -11.86
C GLN A 227 5.24 -17.12 -11.86
N TYR A 228 4.99 -15.99 -11.18
CA TYR A 228 5.92 -14.87 -11.15
C TYR A 228 6.51 -14.68 -9.75
N THR A 229 7.72 -14.13 -9.72
CA THR A 229 8.39 -13.61 -8.52
C THR A 229 8.84 -12.17 -8.76
N VAL A 230 9.04 -11.42 -7.69
CA VAL A 230 9.59 -10.08 -7.76
C VAL A 230 11.10 -10.16 -7.59
N ASP A 231 11.85 -9.62 -8.54
CA ASP A 231 13.27 -9.35 -8.43
C ASP A 231 13.50 -7.88 -8.07
N GLY A 232 13.96 -7.65 -6.85
CA GLY A 232 14.33 -6.32 -6.35
C GLY A 232 15.80 -5.96 -6.61
N THR A 233 16.59 -6.85 -7.21
CA THR A 233 18.02 -6.63 -7.42
C THR A 233 18.25 -5.39 -8.29
N GLY A 234 19.06 -4.44 -7.79
CA GLY A 234 19.34 -3.19 -8.50
C GLY A 234 18.30 -2.07 -8.28
N TYR A 235 17.27 -2.31 -7.48
CA TYR A 235 16.27 -1.29 -7.10
C TYR A 235 16.53 -0.68 -5.71
N GLU A 236 17.64 -1.04 -5.06
CA GLU A 236 18.05 -0.57 -3.72
C GLU A 236 18.35 0.93 -3.66
N ASN A 237 18.68 1.56 -4.80
CA ASN A 237 19.03 2.98 -4.90
C ASN A 237 17.86 3.84 -5.46
N ASP A 238 16.61 3.48 -5.15
CA ASP A 238 15.41 4.19 -5.58
C ASP A 238 15.37 4.52 -7.09
N VAL A 239 15.14 3.51 -7.92
CA VAL A 239 15.06 3.70 -9.38
C VAL A 239 13.82 4.53 -9.73
N VAL A 240 14.02 5.75 -10.22
CA VAL A 240 12.96 6.65 -10.69
C VAL A 240 12.93 6.66 -12.22
N GLN A 241 11.75 6.50 -12.81
CA GLN A 241 11.55 6.54 -14.25
C GLN A 241 10.33 7.38 -14.62
N MET A 242 10.38 8.07 -15.76
CA MET A 242 9.17 8.59 -16.41
C MET A 242 8.40 7.41 -16.99
N VAL A 243 7.18 7.20 -16.51
CA VAL A 243 6.34 6.07 -16.92
C VAL A 243 5.15 6.58 -17.71
N ASP A 244 4.88 5.95 -18.86
CA ASP A 244 3.63 6.17 -19.59
C ASP A 244 2.46 5.78 -18.70
N ILE A 245 1.62 6.76 -18.36
CA ILE A 245 0.47 6.58 -17.48
C ILE A 245 -0.51 5.53 -17.99
N ASN A 246 -0.57 5.31 -19.31
CA ASN A 246 -1.43 4.30 -19.91
C ASN A 246 -0.87 2.89 -19.77
N SER A 247 0.43 2.73 -19.53
CA SER A 247 1.07 1.44 -19.27
C SER A 247 0.96 0.98 -17.80
N ILE A 248 0.46 1.84 -16.90
CA ILE A 248 0.19 1.51 -15.51
C ILE A 248 -1.14 0.78 -15.39
N GLU A 249 -1.08 -0.44 -14.89
CA GLU A 249 -2.16 -1.39 -14.71
C GLU A 249 -2.24 -1.89 -13.26
N GLY A 250 -3.27 -2.69 -12.95
CA GLY A 250 -3.46 -3.24 -11.60
C GLY A 250 -3.87 -2.20 -10.56
N ILE A 251 -4.41 -1.06 -11.00
CA ILE A 251 -5.03 -0.08 -10.11
C ILE A 251 -6.37 -0.67 -9.65
N TYR A 252 -6.35 -1.25 -8.46
CA TYR A 252 -7.52 -1.90 -7.89
C TYR A 252 -8.39 -0.92 -7.10
N LEU A 253 -9.69 -1.21 -7.12
CA LEU A 253 -10.77 -0.51 -6.43
C LEU A 253 -11.57 -1.54 -5.63
N TRP A 254 -11.98 -1.14 -4.43
CA TRP A 254 -12.91 -1.91 -3.62
C TRP A 254 -14.34 -1.68 -4.10
N GLN A 255 -15.25 -2.59 -3.77
CA GLN A 255 -16.67 -2.38 -4.06
C GLN A 255 -17.19 -1.05 -3.48
N ASP A 256 -16.75 -0.66 -2.28
CA ASP A 256 -17.10 0.64 -1.69
C ASP A 256 -16.54 1.83 -2.49
N ASP A 257 -15.38 1.70 -3.14
CA ASP A 257 -14.85 2.73 -4.01
C ASP A 257 -15.81 2.92 -5.21
N ILE A 258 -16.26 1.82 -5.80
CA ILE A 258 -17.20 1.81 -6.95
C ILE A 258 -18.56 2.38 -6.56
N ASP A 259 -19.11 1.93 -5.43
CA ASP A 259 -20.44 2.33 -4.96
C ASP A 259 -20.45 3.78 -4.44
N ASN A 260 -19.31 4.26 -3.91
CA ASN A 260 -19.15 5.59 -3.33
C ASN A 260 -17.93 6.36 -3.91
N PRO A 261 -17.93 6.76 -5.19
CA PRO A 261 -16.78 7.41 -5.82
C PRO A 261 -16.35 8.72 -5.15
N GLU A 262 -17.31 9.53 -4.69
CA GLU A 262 -17.02 10.78 -3.96
C GLU A 262 -16.24 10.53 -2.66
N ARG A 263 -16.53 9.41 -1.98
CA ARG A 263 -15.82 9.01 -0.76
C ARG A 263 -14.39 8.60 -1.07
N PHE A 264 -14.18 7.89 -2.17
CA PHE A 264 -12.84 7.56 -2.64
C PHE A 264 -12.01 8.85 -2.84
N TRP A 265 -12.52 9.81 -3.62
CA TRP A 265 -11.79 11.05 -3.88
C TRP A 265 -11.55 11.92 -2.63
N SER A 266 -12.45 11.89 -1.64
CA SER A 266 -12.34 12.70 -0.41
C SER A 266 -11.62 12.00 0.76
N GLN A 267 -11.22 10.73 0.64
CA GLN A 267 -10.77 9.88 1.75
C GLN A 267 -9.58 10.45 2.57
N HIS A 268 -8.75 11.29 1.97
CA HIS A 268 -7.50 11.79 2.57
C HIS A 268 -7.37 13.32 2.57
N HIS A 269 -8.42 14.02 2.13
CA HIS A 269 -8.47 15.48 2.09
C HIS A 269 -9.92 15.90 2.24
N SER A 270 -10.26 16.69 3.26
CA SER A 270 -11.65 17.06 3.58
C SER A 270 -12.38 17.80 2.44
N GLU A 271 -11.63 18.33 1.48
CA GLU A 271 -12.12 18.97 0.25
C GLU A 271 -11.60 18.27 -1.03
N GLY A 272 -11.12 17.02 -0.91
CA GLY A 272 -10.67 16.24 -2.05
C GLY A 272 -11.85 15.83 -2.93
N THR A 273 -11.82 16.22 -4.20
CA THR A 273 -12.77 15.78 -5.23
C THR A 273 -12.00 15.30 -6.45
N LYS A 274 -12.66 14.58 -7.34
CA LYS A 274 -12.06 14.19 -8.61
C LYS A 274 -11.49 15.41 -9.34
N GLU A 275 -12.28 16.48 -9.43
CA GLU A 275 -11.94 17.71 -10.13
C GLU A 275 -10.72 18.38 -9.52
N SER A 276 -10.59 18.40 -8.19
CA SER A 276 -9.42 19.02 -7.55
C SER A 276 -8.13 18.22 -7.80
N PHE A 277 -8.20 16.89 -7.83
CA PHE A 277 -7.04 16.07 -8.23
C PHE A 277 -6.69 16.26 -9.71
N VAL A 278 -7.68 16.33 -10.59
CA VAL A 278 -7.49 16.57 -12.03
C VAL A 278 -6.93 17.97 -12.28
N GLU A 279 -7.40 18.99 -11.58
CA GLU A 279 -6.88 20.35 -11.64
C GLU A 279 -5.39 20.37 -11.25
N ILE A 280 -5.02 19.74 -10.13
CA ILE A 280 -3.60 19.65 -9.74
C ILE A 280 -2.78 18.89 -10.78
N ALA A 281 -3.29 17.77 -11.30
CA ALA A 281 -2.64 16.98 -12.34
C ALA A 281 -2.48 17.76 -13.66
N SER A 282 -3.36 18.72 -13.95
CA SER A 282 -3.32 19.54 -15.17
C SER A 282 -2.03 20.36 -15.30
N HIS A 283 -1.33 20.59 -14.18
CA HIS A 283 -0.07 21.32 -14.13
C HIS A 283 1.17 20.44 -14.36
N ILE A 284 1.03 19.11 -14.54
CA ILE A 284 2.16 18.20 -14.78
C ILE A 284 3.06 18.66 -15.95
N PRO A 285 2.52 19.02 -17.14
CA PRO A 285 3.36 19.44 -18.26
C PRO A 285 4.21 20.67 -17.93
N GLU A 286 3.64 21.64 -17.21
CA GLU A 286 4.32 22.88 -16.87
C GLU A 286 5.40 22.66 -15.81
N VAL A 287 5.12 21.86 -14.76
CA VAL A 287 6.14 21.51 -13.77
C VAL A 287 7.31 20.77 -14.43
N GLN A 288 7.00 19.82 -15.33
CA GLN A 288 8.02 19.12 -16.11
C GLN A 288 8.85 20.09 -16.96
N GLU A 289 8.22 21.05 -17.62
CA GLU A 289 8.91 22.07 -18.42
C GLU A 289 9.84 22.93 -17.57
N GLN A 290 9.40 23.39 -16.39
CA GLN A 290 10.24 24.19 -15.50
C GLN A 290 11.44 23.40 -14.96
N LEU A 291 11.24 22.13 -14.59
CA LEU A 291 12.34 21.24 -14.21
C LEU A 291 13.33 21.04 -15.37
N ASN A 292 12.84 20.85 -16.59
CA ASN A 292 13.68 20.71 -17.79
C ASN A 292 14.46 22.00 -18.12
N CYS A 293 13.92 23.16 -17.77
CA CYS A 293 14.60 24.46 -17.86
C CYS A 293 15.61 24.70 -16.73
N GLY A 294 15.78 23.75 -15.80
CA GLY A 294 16.76 23.82 -14.71
C GLY A 294 16.25 24.51 -13.44
N VAL A 295 14.95 24.79 -13.32
CA VAL A 295 14.37 25.24 -12.05
C VAL A 295 14.43 24.05 -11.07
N PRO A 296 15.04 24.21 -9.87
CA PRO A 296 15.14 23.10 -8.94
C PRO A 296 13.79 22.83 -8.26
N LEU A 297 13.50 21.54 -7.97
CA LEU A 297 12.21 21.10 -7.41
C LEU A 297 11.78 21.89 -6.16
N TYR A 298 12.71 22.19 -5.24
CA TYR A 298 12.38 22.93 -4.02
C TYR A 298 11.77 24.32 -4.28
N LYS A 299 12.14 24.97 -5.40
CA LYS A 299 11.51 26.24 -5.81
C LYS A 299 10.11 26.08 -6.34
N LEU A 300 9.83 24.96 -7.00
CA LEU A 300 8.47 24.64 -7.47
C LEU A 300 7.56 24.27 -6.31
N LEU A 301 8.08 23.62 -5.26
CA LEU A 301 7.34 23.32 -4.04
C LEU A 301 6.86 24.58 -3.30
N GLU A 302 7.63 25.67 -3.35
CA GLU A 302 7.28 26.98 -2.76
C GLU A 302 6.27 27.78 -3.61
N ASN A 303 5.94 27.33 -4.83
CA ASN A 303 5.08 28.07 -5.75
C ASN A 303 3.59 27.87 -5.39
N GLU A 304 2.84 28.96 -5.19
CA GLU A 304 1.42 28.89 -4.81
C GLU A 304 0.54 28.12 -5.80
N ARG A 305 0.88 28.15 -7.11
CA ARG A 305 0.11 27.48 -8.15
C ARG A 305 0.62 26.07 -8.45
N LEU A 306 1.94 25.91 -8.54
CA LEU A 306 2.57 24.66 -8.98
C LEU A 306 3.00 23.74 -7.84
N GLY A 307 3.06 24.25 -6.61
CA GLY A 307 3.59 23.53 -5.44
C GLY A 307 2.84 22.25 -5.13
N ALA A 308 1.52 22.26 -5.25
CA ALA A 308 0.70 21.06 -5.08
C ALA A 308 1.06 19.99 -6.13
N CYS A 309 1.16 20.37 -7.40
CA CYS A 309 1.53 19.45 -8.48
C CYS A 309 2.97 18.93 -8.32
N ALA A 310 3.92 19.84 -8.07
CA ALA A 310 5.32 19.50 -7.85
C ALA A 310 5.48 18.52 -6.69
N SER A 311 4.79 18.76 -5.57
CA SER A 311 4.80 17.85 -4.43
C SER A 311 4.21 16.49 -4.79
N LEU A 312 3.02 16.45 -5.41
CA LEU A 312 2.27 15.22 -5.62
C LEU A 312 2.88 14.28 -6.69
N TYR A 313 3.51 14.85 -7.72
CA TYR A 313 3.92 14.12 -8.93
C TYR A 313 5.43 14.13 -9.20
N PHE A 314 6.20 15.05 -8.61
CA PHE A 314 7.63 15.23 -8.93
C PHE A 314 8.58 15.00 -7.76
N ASP A 315 8.05 14.57 -6.61
CA ASP A 315 8.83 14.04 -5.49
C ASP A 315 8.57 12.53 -5.34
N PRO A 316 9.19 11.68 -6.17
CA PRO A 316 8.93 10.23 -6.20
C PRO A 316 9.53 9.47 -5.01
N LEU A 317 10.37 10.12 -4.19
CA LEU A 317 11.04 9.49 -3.06
C LEU A 317 10.27 9.65 -1.75
N ARG A 318 9.32 10.58 -1.68
CA ARG A 318 8.44 10.75 -0.51
C ARG A 318 7.72 9.46 -0.14
N SER A 319 7.48 9.27 1.16
CA SER A 319 6.93 8.03 1.73
C SER A 319 5.57 7.62 1.16
N ASN A 320 4.77 8.57 0.70
CA ASN A 320 3.46 8.31 0.10
C ASN A 320 3.46 8.43 -1.44
N ALA A 321 4.61 8.50 -2.13
CA ALA A 321 4.66 8.44 -3.60
C ALA A 321 4.10 7.10 -4.12
N PRO A 322 3.43 7.08 -5.29
CA PRO A 322 3.09 5.82 -5.93
C PRO A 322 4.36 5.05 -6.27
N THR A 323 4.27 3.72 -6.18
CA THR A 323 5.35 2.80 -6.54
C THR A 323 4.85 1.74 -7.49
N LEU A 324 5.74 1.29 -8.37
CA LEU A 324 5.40 0.35 -9.44
C LEU A 324 6.36 -0.85 -9.46
N LEU A 325 5.85 -2.00 -9.86
CA LEU A 325 6.67 -3.11 -10.36
C LEU A 325 6.68 -3.08 -11.88
N GLN A 326 7.86 -3.29 -12.46
CA GLN A 326 8.01 -3.40 -13.91
C GLN A 326 7.64 -4.82 -14.37
N GLY A 327 6.64 -4.94 -15.24
CA GLY A 327 6.33 -6.14 -16.00
C GLY A 327 6.88 -6.08 -17.43
N ASP A 328 6.62 -7.13 -18.21
CA ASP A 328 6.93 -7.14 -19.64
C ASP A 328 5.79 -6.46 -20.42
N GLY A 329 6.00 -5.20 -20.81
CA GLY A 329 5.02 -4.40 -21.53
C GLY A 329 3.97 -3.67 -20.66
N PHE A 330 4.12 -3.68 -19.34
CA PHE A 330 3.23 -2.98 -18.39
C PHE A 330 3.96 -2.64 -17.08
N TYR A 331 3.34 -1.80 -16.26
CA TYR A 331 3.73 -1.54 -14.88
C TYR A 331 2.58 -1.88 -13.94
N VAL A 332 2.85 -2.55 -12.82
CA VAL A 332 1.84 -2.88 -11.80
C VAL A 332 1.91 -1.87 -10.69
N PHE A 333 0.79 -1.19 -10.46
CA PHE A 333 0.61 -0.33 -9.29
C PHE A 333 0.72 -1.14 -7.99
N GLN A 334 1.56 -0.69 -7.03
CA GLN A 334 1.78 -1.42 -5.77
C GLN A 334 1.14 -0.75 -4.56
N SER A 335 1.19 0.58 -4.47
CA SER A 335 0.86 1.29 -3.23
C SER A 335 0.47 2.73 -3.47
N ASN A 336 -0.12 3.35 -2.45
CA ASN A 336 -0.44 4.77 -2.22
C ASN A 336 -0.56 5.69 -3.45
N GLY A 337 -1.68 6.41 -3.52
CA GLY A 337 -1.85 7.44 -4.55
C GLY A 337 -2.63 6.99 -5.78
N ARG A 338 -3.59 6.06 -5.60
CA ARG A 338 -4.58 5.71 -6.62
C ARG A 338 -5.22 6.97 -7.22
N HIS A 339 -5.58 7.96 -6.39
CA HIS A 339 -6.15 9.26 -6.83
C HIS A 339 -5.22 10.01 -7.81
N ARG A 340 -3.92 10.05 -7.51
CA ARG A 340 -2.91 10.72 -8.35
C ARG A 340 -2.74 10.01 -9.68
N VAL A 341 -2.59 8.69 -9.65
CA VAL A 341 -2.43 7.90 -10.88
C VAL A 341 -3.67 8.03 -11.76
N LEU A 342 -4.88 7.96 -11.19
CA LEU A 342 -6.12 8.10 -11.96
C LEU A 342 -6.30 9.50 -12.52
N ALA A 343 -6.08 10.56 -11.73
CA ALA A 343 -6.18 11.93 -12.23
C ALA A 343 -5.18 12.21 -13.37
N ALA A 344 -3.93 11.73 -13.26
CA ALA A 344 -2.97 11.81 -14.35
C ALA A 344 -3.38 10.97 -15.57
N LYS A 345 -4.00 9.80 -15.35
CA LYS A 345 -4.48 8.90 -16.43
C LYS A 345 -5.63 9.52 -17.22
N GLU A 346 -6.54 10.22 -16.56
CA GLU A 346 -7.62 10.97 -17.22
C GLU A 346 -7.10 12.02 -18.20
N LEU A 347 -5.99 12.67 -17.84
CA LEU A 347 -5.34 13.68 -18.67
C LEU A 347 -4.30 13.11 -19.65
N GLY A 348 -3.93 11.83 -19.50
CA GLY A 348 -2.88 11.19 -20.31
C GLY A 348 -1.46 11.70 -20.00
N TYR A 349 -1.22 12.24 -18.80
CA TYR A 349 0.09 12.80 -18.43
C TYR A 349 0.97 11.78 -17.71
N SER A 350 2.18 11.59 -18.25
CA SER A 350 3.24 10.81 -17.64
C SER A 350 3.97 11.64 -16.58
N PHE A 351 4.47 10.98 -15.54
CA PHE A 351 5.22 11.64 -14.45
C PHE A 351 6.28 10.69 -13.87
N PRO A 352 7.27 11.20 -13.11
CA PRO A 352 8.32 10.35 -12.57
C PRO A 352 7.78 9.49 -11.42
N VAL A 353 8.01 8.19 -11.50
CA VAL A 353 7.55 7.21 -10.51
C VAL A 353 8.71 6.32 -10.08
N ARG A 354 8.71 5.92 -8.80
CA ARG A 354 9.66 4.95 -8.28
C ARG A 354 9.27 3.54 -8.68
N ILE A 355 10.21 2.83 -9.31
CA ILE A 355 10.12 1.41 -9.61
C ILE A 355 10.81 0.65 -8.48
N THR A 356 10.15 -0.36 -7.92
CA THR A 356 10.63 -1.09 -6.73
C THR A 356 11.07 -2.52 -7.04
N GLY A 357 10.98 -2.94 -8.29
CA GLY A 357 11.36 -4.29 -8.71
C GLY A 357 10.84 -4.62 -10.10
N ARG A 358 11.22 -5.80 -10.57
CA ARG A 358 10.76 -6.38 -11.83
C ARG A 358 10.06 -7.71 -11.58
N LEU A 359 9.00 -7.97 -12.34
CA LEU A 359 8.33 -9.26 -12.38
C LEU A 359 9.12 -10.23 -13.26
N ILE A 360 9.54 -11.36 -12.70
CA ILE A 360 10.26 -12.43 -13.39
C ILE A 360 9.42 -13.70 -13.32
N LYS A 361 9.28 -14.40 -14.43
CA LYS A 361 8.62 -15.70 -14.46
C LYS A 361 9.52 -16.75 -13.81
N LYS A 362 8.98 -17.53 -12.87
CA LYS A 362 9.64 -18.67 -12.24
C LYS A 362 9.90 -19.74 -13.30
N ASP A 363 11.09 -20.32 -13.25
CA ASP A 363 11.50 -21.42 -14.13
C ASP A 363 10.74 -22.72 -13.84
#